data_AF-A0A327KGZ9-F1
#
_entry.id   AF-A0A327KGZ9-F1
#
_cell.length_a   1.000
_cell.length_b   1.000
_cell.length_c   1.000
_cell.angle_alpha   90.00
_cell.angle_beta   90.00
_cell.angle_gamma   90.00
#
_symmetry.space_group_name_H-M   'P 1'
#
loop_
_entity.id
_entity.type
_entity.pdbx_description
1 polymer ?
#
loop_
_entity_poly.entity_id
_entity_poly.type
_entity_poly.pdbx_seq_one_letter_code
_entity_poly.pdbx_strand_id
1 'polypeptide(L)' 'MVLVLLAVGAVLTVVGLGGVAFGIPNNEFGTGNTAIAAGVTAMTGGLVLIGLSYVLRELIAIRTALAAGAP' A
#
# COMPACT_ATOMS: atom_id res chain seq x y z
N MET A 1 9.66 1.68 11.35
CA MET A 1 8.22 1.64 11.05
C MET A 1 7.87 2.28 9.70
N VAL A 2 8.33 3.51 9.40
CA VAL A 2 8.11 4.17 8.09
C VAL A 2 8.51 3.30 6.90
N LEU A 3 9.74 2.77 6.91
CA LEU A 3 10.24 1.90 5.83
C LEU A 3 9.44 0.60 5.70
N VAL A 4 8.90 0.07 6.81
CA VAL A 4 8.07 -1.14 6.79
C VAL A 4 6.73 -0.85 6.10
N LEU A 5 6.06 0.25 6.47
CA LEU A 5 4.82 0.68 5.82
C LEU A 5 5.02 0.89 4.31
N LEU A 6 6.10 1.56 3.92
CA LEU A 6 6.42 1.79 2.52
C LEU A 6 6.69 0.48 1.77
N ALA A 7 7.52 -0.40 2.34
CA ALA A 7 7.90 -1.66 1.71
C ALA A 7 6.68 -2.61 1.57
N VAL A 8 5.92 -2.80 2.65
CA VAL A 8 4.71 -3.63 2.62
C VAL A 8 3.68 -3.03 1.66
N GLY A 9 3.50 -1.71 1.69
CA GLY A 9 2.61 -1.01 0.76
C GLY A 9 2.99 -1.25 -0.70
N ALA A 10 4.28 -1.08 -1.03
CA ALA A 10 4.79 -1.33 -2.38
C ALA A 10 4.60 -2.78 -2.83
N VAL A 11 4.90 -3.76 -1.97
CA VAL A 11 4.69 -5.18 -2.28
C VAL A 11 3.23 -5.47 -2.53
N LEU A 12 2.31 -4.99 -1.67
CA LEU A 12 0.88 -5.19 -1.86
C LEU A 12 0.35 -4.53 -3.14
N THR A 13 0.86 -3.35 -3.50
CA THR A 13 0.51 -2.69 -4.76
C THR A 13 0.94 -3.51 -5.98
N VAL A 14 2.18 -4.04 -5.98
CA VAL A 14 2.69 -4.88 -7.08
C VAL A 14 1.94 -6.21 -7.17
N VAL A 15 1.73 -6.88 -6.03
CA VAL A 15 0.97 -8.14 -5.97
C VAL A 15 -0.47 -7.93 -6.41
N GLY A 16 -1.10 -6.83 -5.97
CA GLY A 16 -2.46 -6.47 -6.38
C GLY A 16 -2.58 -6.23 -7.88
N LEU A 17 -1.62 -5.49 -8.47
CA LEU A 17 -1.54 -5.31 -9.92
C LEU A 17 -1.37 -6.66 -10.64
N GLY A 18 -0.55 -7.57 -10.09
CA GLY A 18 -0.41 -8.93 -10.59
C GLY A 18 -1.71 -9.73 -10.57
N GLY A 19 -2.51 -9.61 -9.50
CA GLY A 19 -3.83 -10.24 -9.40
C GLY A 19 -4.82 -9.74 -10.44
N VAL A 20 -4.83 -8.42 -10.68
CA VAL A 20 -5.65 -7.81 -11.75
C VAL A 20 -5.18 -8.29 -13.13
N ALA A 21 -3.87 -8.24 -13.39
CA ALA A 21 -3.30 -8.68 -14.66
C ALA A 21 -3.54 -10.17 -14.92
N PHE A 22 -3.51 -11.01 -13.88
CA PHE A 22 -3.81 -12.44 -13.97
C PHE A 22 -5.30 -12.71 -14.21
N GLY A 23 -6.19 -11.90 -13.64
CA GLY A 23 -7.62 -12.08 -13.82
C GLY A 23 -8.13 -11.69 -15.20
N ILE A 24 -7.47 -10.77 -15.92
CA ILE A 24 -7.89 -10.29 -17.25
C ILE A 24 -7.92 -11.41 -18.32
N PRO A 25 -6.89 -12.27 -18.47
CA PRO A 25 -6.92 -13.37 -19.44
C PRO A 25 -7.89 -14.49 -19.08
N ASN A 26 -8.37 -14.56 -17.83
CA ASN A 26 -9.20 -15.66 -17.36
C ASN A 26 -10.68 -15.38 -17.66
N ASN A 27 -11.24 -16.14 -18.61
CA ASN A 27 -12.64 -16.02 -19.04
C ASN A 27 -13.61 -16.87 -18.21
N GLU A 28 -13.14 -17.55 -17.17
CA GLU A 28 -14.00 -18.30 -16.26
C GLU A 28 -14.77 -17.35 -15.32
N PHE A 29 -16.09 -17.51 -15.27
CA PHE A 29 -16.93 -16.85 -14.28
C PHE A 29 -16.51 -17.29 -12.87
N GLY A 30 -16.21 -16.32 -12.00
CA GLY A 30 -15.77 -16.58 -10.62
C GLY A 30 -14.27 -16.42 -10.43
N THR A 31 -13.44 -17.24 -11.08
CA THR A 31 -11.99 -17.21 -10.83
C THR A 31 -11.35 -15.90 -11.30
N GLY A 32 -11.65 -15.46 -12.53
CA GLY A 32 -11.12 -14.20 -13.08
C GLY A 32 -11.61 -12.97 -12.30
N ASN A 33 -12.91 -12.91 -12.02
CA ASN A 33 -13.49 -11.78 -11.29
C ASN A 33 -13.01 -11.70 -9.83
N THR A 34 -12.79 -12.84 -9.17
CA THR A 34 -12.27 -12.90 -7.80
C THR A 34 -10.81 -12.47 -7.78
N ALA A 35 -10.00 -12.91 -8.74
CA ALA A 35 -8.61 -12.47 -8.86
C ALA A 35 -8.49 -10.95 -9.08
N ILE A 36 -9.34 -10.38 -9.93
CA ILE A 36 -9.40 -8.92 -10.14
C ILE A 36 -9.83 -8.22 -8.84
N ALA A 37 -10.91 -8.65 -8.20
CA ALA A 37 -11.42 -8.03 -6.98
C ALA A 37 -10.37 -8.09 -5.84
N ALA A 38 -9.79 -9.26 -5.59
CA ALA A 38 -8.73 -9.43 -4.61
C ALA A 38 -7.49 -8.59 -4.95
N GLY A 39 -7.13 -8.52 -6.23
CA GLY A 39 -6.02 -7.70 -6.72
C GLY A 39 -6.25 -6.20 -6.47
N VAL A 40 -7.44 -5.68 -6.79
CA VAL A 40 -7.82 -4.29 -6.52
C VAL A 40 -7.83 -3.99 -5.03
N THR A 41 -8.36 -4.88 -4.19
CA THR A 41 -8.35 -4.72 -2.73
C THR A 41 -6.92 -4.67 -2.19
N ALA A 42 -6.05 -5.59 -2.59
CA ALA A 42 -4.64 -5.59 -2.19
C ALA A 42 -3.91 -4.33 -2.67
N MET A 43 -4.16 -3.91 -3.91
CA MET A 43 -3.57 -2.70 -4.49
C MET A 43 -3.98 -1.45 -3.71
N THR A 44 -5.27 -1.33 -3.37
CA THR A 44 -5.82 -0.21 -2.61
C THR A 44 -5.21 -0.15 -1.21
N GLY A 45 -5.15 -1.29 -0.51
CA GLY A 45 -4.46 -1.39 0.78
C GLY A 45 -2.99 -0.99 0.69
N GLY A 46 -2.29 -1.43 -0.35
CA GLY A 46 -0.89 -1.07 -0.59
C GLY A 46 -0.68 0.44 -0.76
N LEU A 47 -1.51 1.09 -1.58
CA LEU A 47 -1.46 2.54 -1.80
C LEU A 47 -1.74 3.32 -0.51
N VAL A 48 -2.68 2.86 0.32
CA VAL A 48 -2.97 3.45 1.62
C VAL A 48 -1.74 3.37 2.55
N LEU A 49 -1.08 2.21 2.63
CA LEU A 49 0.14 2.05 3.44
C LEU A 49 1.29 2.95 2.97
N ILE A 50 1.45 3.11 1.65
CA ILE A 50 2.42 4.05 1.07
C ILE A 50 2.09 5.47 1.54
N GLY A 51 0.83 5.92 1.40
CA GLY A 51 0.41 7.25 1.88
C GLY A 51 0.68 7.45 3.37
N LEU A 52 0.32 6.47 4.20
CA LEU A 52 0.57 6.50 5.65
C LEU A 52 2.06 6.55 5.98
N SER A 53 2.93 5.94 5.18
CA SER A 53 4.38 6.01 5.39
C SER A 53 4.89 7.45 5.27
N TYR A 54 4.38 8.22 4.31
CA TYR A 54 4.73 9.63 4.14
C TYR A 54 4.19 10.50 5.27
N VAL A 55 2.93 10.30 5.65
CA VAL A 55 2.30 11.01 6.78
C VAL A 55 3.08 10.76 8.07
N LEU A 56 3.42 9.50 8.36
CA LEU A 56 4.19 9.15 9.56
C LEU A 56 5.59 9.78 9.54
N ARG A 57 6.25 9.82 8.38
CA ARG A 57 7.56 10.46 8.24
C ARG A 57 7.50 11.94 8.60
N GLU A 58 6.47 12.64 8.11
CA GLU A 58 6.27 14.05 8.38
C GLU A 58 5.96 14.32 9.87
N LEU A 59 5.09 13.50 10.48
CA LEU A 59 4.78 13.61 11.91
C LEU A 59 6.02 13.40 12.79
N ILE A 60 6.90 12.45 12.43
CA ILE A 60 8.17 12.24 13.14
C ILE A 60 9.09 13.45 12.97
N ALA A 61 9.17 14.03 11.77
CA ALA A 61 9.97 15.23 11.52
C ALA A 61 9.48 16.42 12.38
N ILE A 62 8.17 16.68 12.40
CA ILE A 62 7.55 17.72 13.22
C ILE A 62 7.81 17.48 14.71
N ARG A 63 7.59 16.25 15.21
CA ARG A 63 7.86 15.89 16.60
C ARG A 63 9.32 16.15 16.98
N THR A 64 10.25 15.80 16.09
CA THR A 64 11.69 15.94 16.34
C THR A 64 12.09 17.42 16.37
N ALA A 65 11.57 18.23 15.46
CA ALA A 65 11.79 19.68 15.46
C ALA A 65 11.25 20.34 16.73
N LEU A 66 10.04 19.96 17.17
CA LEU A 66 9.45 20.48 18.40
C LEU A 66 10.25 20.09 19.64
N ALA A 67 10.74 18.85 19.71
CA ALA A 67 11.59 18.39 20.81
C ALA A 67 12.95 19.11 20.86
N ALA A 68 13.51 19.49 19.71
CA ALA A 68 14.76 20.24 19.64
C ALA A 68 14.61 21.72 20.07
N GLY A 69 13.41 22.29 19.99
CA GLY A 69 13.10 23.65 20.42
C GLY A 69 12.51 23.77 21.83
N ALA A 70 12.33 22.65 22.54
CA ALA A 70 11.87 22.65 23.93
C ALA A 70 13.03 23.06 24.86
N PRO A 71 12.80 23.96 25.84
CA PRO A 71 13.84 24.41 26.79
C PRO A 71 14.31 23.29 27.73
#